data_AF-A0A9E0UU51-F1
#
_entry.id   AF-A0A9E0UU51-F1
#
_cell.length_a   1.000
_cell.length_b   1.000
_cell.length_c   1.000
_cell.angle_alpha   90.00
_cell.angle_beta   90.00
_cell.angle_gamma   90.00
#
_symmetry.space_group_name_H-M   'P 1'
#
loop_
_entity.id
_entity.type
_entity.pdbx_description
1 polymer ?
#
loop_
_entity_poly.entity_id
_entity_poly.type
_entity_poly.pdbx_seq_one_letter_code
_entity_poly.pdbx_strand_id
1 'polypeptide(L)'
;MKNFKFITALLVLFVLATSCSYFKSTTTKSNEESHKIEGEGTKEKVLEKTSQADLNFYNKYIEVSNKISETADELNKNFLTTVPDPSTISKGSFILVVGMDIQVNNLERLLKEYRRSYYEGGELSKLTSDNPAMKEEIETSFRELLKTLESYYSISSRVTKFYKDKEYKDNVSKAAGFDKEMKDSYKQYDSLYTKFKETVKKYKPVKVRKNPDDYTNKDEKAVIIVQNALENTMDGAENFYSKFESVNKNSNVDGLQADIEEFQRKFDAEKKKIESTEFSDKSRYVKFSFEDYFTKMTQGFIDGVMKFNKEMKKGKMNDRDFGLSYDNVIRSYNYMINAYNSSITTVNTFKVY
;
A
#
# COMPACT_ATOMS: atom_id res chain seq x y z
N MET A 1 45.66 -18.94 13.22
CA MET A 1 44.32 -19.04 13.86
C MET A 1 44.04 -18.01 14.97
N LYS A 2 44.77 -16.87 15.07
CA LYS A 2 44.42 -15.79 16.02
C LYS A 2 43.79 -14.55 15.33
N ASN A 3 44.02 -14.33 14.04
CA ASN A 3 43.54 -13.14 13.33
C ASN A 3 42.09 -13.26 12.81
N PHE A 4 41.55 -14.47 12.68
CA PHE A 4 40.19 -14.69 12.19
C PHE A 4 39.11 -14.42 13.25
N LYS A 5 39.47 -14.57 14.55
CA LYS A 5 38.58 -14.28 15.69
C LYS A 5 38.45 -12.77 15.97
N PHE A 6 39.43 -11.97 15.57
CA PHE A 6 39.41 -10.52 15.78
C PHE A 6 38.53 -9.80 14.75
N ILE A 7 38.53 -10.28 13.50
CA ILE A 7 37.69 -9.73 12.42
C ILE A 7 36.20 -10.06 12.64
N THR A 8 35.89 -11.26 13.16
CA THR A 8 34.50 -11.62 13.52
C THR A 8 34.01 -10.87 14.76
N ALA A 9 34.87 -10.59 15.74
CA ALA A 9 34.49 -9.75 16.89
C ALA A 9 34.22 -8.28 16.50
N LEU A 10 34.96 -7.73 15.52
CA LEU A 10 34.74 -6.38 14.99
C LEU A 10 33.45 -6.28 14.15
N LEU A 11 33.10 -7.33 13.39
CA LEU A 11 31.85 -7.40 12.62
C LEU A 11 30.61 -7.50 13.51
N VAL A 12 30.69 -8.19 14.66
CA VAL A 12 29.59 -8.27 15.64
C VAL A 12 29.40 -6.93 16.38
N LEU A 13 30.48 -6.20 16.67
CA LEU A 13 30.41 -4.87 17.27
C LEU A 13 29.84 -3.81 16.30
N PHE A 14 30.08 -3.93 14.98
CA PHE A 14 29.51 -3.01 13.99
C PHE A 14 28.00 -3.22 13.77
N VAL A 15 27.53 -4.47 13.90
CA VAL A 15 26.09 -4.80 13.85
C VAL A 15 25.36 -4.34 15.12
N LEU A 16 26.01 -4.38 16.29
CA LEU A 16 25.42 -3.91 17.55
C LEU A 16 25.46 -2.37 17.71
N ALA A 17 26.37 -1.67 17.02
CA ALA A 17 26.44 -0.20 17.04
C ALA A 17 25.48 0.48 16.04
N THR A 18 24.95 -0.26 15.06
CA THR A 18 23.99 0.27 14.07
C THR A 18 22.53 -0.10 14.36
N SER A 19 22.27 -0.88 15.42
CA SER A 19 20.91 -1.26 15.85
C SER A 19 20.33 -0.40 16.99
N CYS A 20 20.78 0.86 17.12
CA CYS A 20 20.17 1.84 18.02
C CYS A 20 19.89 3.15 17.28
N SER A 21 18.72 3.25 16.64
CA SER A 21 17.91 4.46 16.69
C SER A 21 16.51 4.20 16.16
N TYR A 22 15.54 4.87 16.80
CA TYR A 22 14.10 4.90 16.51
C TYR A 22 13.25 3.69 16.91
N PHE A 23 13.11 3.48 18.21
CA PHE A 23 11.79 3.37 18.85
C PHE A 23 11.95 3.75 20.34
N LYS A 24 11.64 5.00 20.69
CA LYS A 24 11.28 5.35 22.07
C LYS A 24 9.78 5.52 22.09
N SER A 25 9.08 4.46 22.49
CA SER A 25 7.71 4.54 22.97
C SER A 25 7.70 5.35 24.27
N THR A 26 7.13 6.54 24.26
CA THR A 26 6.70 7.19 25.50
C THR A 26 5.41 6.52 25.96
N THR A 27 5.58 5.45 26.73
CA THR A 27 4.55 4.90 27.61
C THR A 27 4.61 5.70 28.90
N THR A 28 3.73 6.69 29.07
CA THR A 28 3.58 7.37 30.36
C THR A 28 2.73 6.48 31.26
N LYS A 29 3.35 5.89 32.27
CA LYS A 29 2.66 5.23 33.39
C LYS A 29 1.91 6.29 34.19
N SER A 30 0.63 6.03 34.44
CA SER A 30 -0.18 6.68 35.47
C SER A 30 0.42 6.43 36.86
N ASN A 31 0.49 7.48 37.68
CA ASN A 31 0.26 7.39 39.12
C ASN A 31 -0.25 8.75 39.60
N GLU A 32 -1.34 8.70 40.37
CA GLU A 32 -1.95 9.81 41.08
C GLU A 32 -1.02 10.33 42.19
N GLU A 33 -0.88 11.66 42.32
CA GLU A 33 -1.30 12.40 43.52
C GLU A 33 -1.14 13.92 43.35
N SER A 34 -2.02 14.63 44.05
CA SER A 34 -2.38 16.05 44.00
C SER A 34 -1.27 17.06 44.28
N HIS A 35 -1.33 18.24 43.65
CA HIS A 35 -1.51 19.55 44.31
C HIS A 35 -1.67 20.69 43.27
N LYS A 36 -2.59 21.63 43.55
CA LYS A 36 -2.87 22.86 42.79
C LYS A 36 -1.65 23.80 42.77
N ILE A 37 -1.47 24.57 41.68
CA ILE A 37 -1.21 26.03 41.65
C ILE A 37 -1.42 26.55 40.21
N GLU A 38 -1.88 27.80 40.14
CA GLU A 38 -2.42 28.58 39.03
C GLU A 38 -1.44 28.92 37.90
N GLY A 39 -2.00 29.04 36.69
CA GLY A 39 -1.86 30.21 35.81
C GLY A 39 -0.50 30.53 35.20
N GLU A 40 -0.25 30.04 33.99
CA GLU A 40 0.46 30.82 32.96
C GLU A 40 0.01 30.37 31.57
N GLY A 41 -0.58 31.32 30.82
CA GLY A 41 -1.12 31.09 29.48
C GLY A 41 -0.04 30.68 28.50
N THR A 42 0.11 29.39 28.30
CA THR A 42 0.85 28.84 27.17
C THR A 42 -0.09 28.91 25.97
N LYS A 43 0.21 29.79 25.01
CA LYS A 43 -0.39 29.75 23.68
C LYS A 43 -0.22 28.33 23.16
N GLU A 44 -1.33 27.60 23.10
CA GLU A 44 -1.43 26.33 22.42
C GLU A 44 -0.77 26.49 21.05
N LYS A 45 0.26 25.69 20.78
CA LYS A 45 0.75 25.51 19.41
C LYS A 45 -0.42 24.92 18.65
N VAL A 46 -1.12 25.76 17.89
CA VAL A 46 -2.08 25.34 16.88
C VAL A 46 -1.33 24.38 15.96
N LEU A 47 -1.60 23.08 16.10
CA LEU A 47 -1.17 22.08 15.14
C LEU A 47 -1.70 22.53 13.78
N GLU A 48 -0.81 22.85 12.85
CA GLU A 48 -1.21 23.22 11.49
C GLU A 48 -2.11 22.12 10.93
N LYS A 49 -3.38 22.48 10.75
CA LYS A 49 -4.39 21.62 10.15
C LYS A 49 -3.96 21.35 8.72
N THR A 50 -3.80 20.07 8.33
CA THR A 50 -3.50 19.71 6.94
C THR A 50 -4.53 20.35 6.02
N SER A 51 -4.07 21.09 5.01
CA SER A 51 -4.97 21.82 4.11
C SER A 51 -5.69 20.85 3.17
N GLN A 52 -6.79 21.31 2.54
CA GLN A 52 -7.48 20.50 1.54
C GLN A 52 -6.58 20.23 0.31
N ALA A 53 -5.70 21.16 -0.04
CA ALA A 53 -4.74 20.99 -1.13
C ALA A 53 -3.75 19.86 -0.79
N ASP A 54 -3.20 19.85 0.42
CA ASP A 54 -2.30 18.79 0.89
C ASP A 54 -2.99 17.42 0.94
N LEU A 55 -4.23 17.37 1.42
CA LEU A 55 -5.04 16.13 1.44
C LEU A 55 -5.25 15.58 0.03
N ASN A 56 -5.64 16.44 -0.91
CA ASN A 56 -5.89 16.04 -2.29
C ASN A 56 -4.61 15.57 -2.98
N PHE A 57 -3.50 16.31 -2.77
CA PHE A 57 -2.19 15.95 -3.29
C PHE A 57 -1.76 14.58 -2.78
N TYR A 58 -1.77 14.37 -1.46
CA TYR A 58 -1.41 13.11 -0.82
C TYR A 58 -2.25 11.93 -1.32
N ASN A 59 -3.58 12.07 -1.28
CA ASN A 59 -4.50 11.01 -1.68
C ASN A 59 -4.30 10.62 -3.15
N LYS A 60 -4.00 11.60 -4.01
CA LYS A 60 -3.74 11.32 -5.42
C LYS A 60 -2.46 10.52 -5.63
N TYR A 61 -1.38 10.82 -4.89
CA TYR A 61 -0.15 10.04 -4.97
C TYR A 61 -0.25 8.65 -4.32
N ILE A 62 -1.15 8.45 -3.35
CA ILE A 62 -1.52 7.11 -2.88
C ILE A 62 -2.24 6.32 -3.98
N GLU A 63 -3.21 6.91 -4.69
CA GLU A 63 -3.88 6.28 -5.84
C GLU A 63 -2.86 5.85 -6.90
N VAL A 64 -1.93 6.75 -7.24
CA VAL A 64 -0.83 6.49 -8.17
C VAL A 64 0.03 5.31 -7.71
N SER A 65 0.44 5.29 -6.43
CA SER A 65 1.21 4.21 -5.84
C SER A 65 0.51 2.86 -5.98
N ASN A 66 -0.77 2.80 -5.61
CA ASN A 66 -1.54 1.56 -5.63
C ASN A 66 -1.70 1.00 -7.05
N LYS A 67 -2.01 1.85 -8.02
CA LYS A 67 -2.12 1.44 -9.44
C LYS A 67 -0.80 0.92 -10.02
N ILE A 68 0.32 1.55 -9.64
CA ILE A 68 1.65 1.12 -10.06
C ILE A 68 1.95 -0.28 -9.53
N SER A 69 1.82 -0.49 -8.21
CA SER A 69 2.05 -1.80 -7.59
C SER A 69 1.14 -2.86 -8.17
N GLU A 70 -0.17 -2.60 -8.28
CA GLU A 70 -1.11 -3.56 -8.88
C GLU A 70 -0.65 -4.03 -10.26
N THR A 71 -0.24 -3.10 -11.13
CA THR A 71 0.12 -3.42 -12.52
C THR A 71 1.47 -4.11 -12.63
N ALA A 72 2.49 -3.58 -11.97
CA ALA A 72 3.85 -4.12 -12.05
C ALA A 72 3.98 -5.47 -11.33
N ASP A 73 3.32 -5.64 -10.18
CA ASP A 73 3.38 -6.87 -9.40
C ASP A 73 2.57 -7.98 -10.10
N GLU A 74 1.45 -7.65 -10.76
CA GLU A 74 0.69 -8.61 -11.57
C GLU A 74 1.48 -9.07 -12.80
N LEU A 75 2.26 -8.20 -13.44
CA LEU A 75 3.18 -8.58 -14.51
C LEU A 75 4.24 -9.57 -14.01
N ASN A 76 4.89 -9.28 -12.88
CA ASN A 76 5.88 -10.17 -12.27
C ASN A 76 5.26 -11.52 -11.90
N LYS A 77 4.06 -11.52 -11.32
CA LYS A 77 3.29 -12.73 -11.03
C LYS A 77 3.02 -13.56 -12.29
N ASN A 78 2.59 -12.94 -13.38
CA ASN A 78 2.36 -13.63 -14.65
C ASN A 78 3.65 -14.22 -15.21
N PHE A 79 4.77 -13.49 -15.11
CA PHE A 79 6.09 -14.01 -15.48
C PHE A 79 6.46 -15.26 -14.68
N LEU A 80 6.47 -15.17 -13.34
CA LEU A 80 6.86 -16.27 -12.45
C LEU A 80 5.95 -17.49 -12.54
N THR A 81 4.68 -17.30 -12.93
CA THR A 81 3.71 -18.40 -13.03
C THR A 81 3.69 -19.08 -14.39
N THR A 82 4.06 -18.35 -15.45
CA THR A 82 3.92 -18.82 -16.84
C THR A 82 5.24 -19.24 -17.47
N VAL A 83 6.33 -18.56 -17.11
CA VAL A 83 7.67 -18.88 -17.62
C VAL A 83 8.30 -19.94 -16.70
N PRO A 84 8.60 -21.14 -17.21
CA PRO A 84 9.21 -22.19 -16.41
C PRO A 84 10.69 -21.88 -16.12
N ASP A 85 11.27 -22.62 -15.17
CA ASP A 85 12.70 -22.53 -14.88
C ASP A 85 13.52 -22.73 -16.18
N PRO A 86 14.47 -21.82 -16.51
CA PRO A 86 15.26 -21.91 -17.73
C PRO A 86 15.93 -23.26 -17.96
N SER A 87 16.34 -23.96 -16.90
CA SER A 87 16.98 -25.28 -16.97
C SER A 87 16.05 -26.38 -17.49
N THR A 88 14.75 -26.16 -17.44
CA THR A 88 13.71 -27.12 -17.88
C THR A 88 13.20 -26.83 -19.29
N ILE A 89 13.61 -25.72 -19.89
CA ILE A 89 13.18 -25.32 -21.23
C ILE A 89 13.95 -26.11 -22.29
N SER A 90 13.21 -26.66 -23.24
CA SER A 90 13.75 -27.36 -24.41
C SER A 90 13.03 -26.90 -25.68
N LYS A 91 13.56 -27.32 -26.84
CA LYS A 91 12.90 -27.07 -28.14
C LYS A 91 11.46 -27.62 -28.21
N GLY A 92 11.21 -28.70 -27.46
CA GLY A 92 9.90 -29.35 -27.37
C GLY A 92 8.93 -28.68 -26.39
N SER A 93 9.40 -27.76 -25.53
CA SER A 93 8.54 -27.10 -24.55
C SER A 93 7.44 -26.28 -25.23
N PHE A 94 6.26 -26.26 -24.62
CA PHE A 94 5.14 -25.40 -25.01
C PHE A 94 4.89 -24.37 -23.91
N ILE A 95 5.18 -23.11 -24.19
CA ILE A 95 5.06 -21.99 -23.24
C ILE A 95 4.05 -20.99 -23.82
N LEU A 96 3.02 -20.64 -23.07
CA LEU A 96 1.93 -19.76 -23.51
C LEU A 96 1.85 -18.52 -22.63
N VAL A 97 2.45 -17.40 -23.06
CA VAL A 97 2.59 -16.15 -22.29
C VAL A 97 1.45 -15.15 -22.49
N VAL A 98 0.21 -15.60 -22.73
CA VAL A 98 -0.93 -14.69 -23.01
C VAL A 98 -1.22 -13.76 -21.83
N GLY A 99 -1.22 -14.27 -20.60
CA GLY A 99 -1.43 -13.44 -19.40
C GLY A 99 -0.35 -12.39 -19.23
N MET A 100 0.92 -12.77 -19.40
CA MET A 100 2.06 -11.85 -19.35
C MET A 100 1.97 -10.76 -20.43
N ASP A 101 1.59 -11.10 -21.66
CA ASP A 101 1.41 -10.14 -22.77
C ASP A 101 0.32 -9.10 -22.48
N ILE A 102 -0.80 -9.52 -21.88
CA ILE A 102 -1.84 -8.60 -21.42
C ILE A 102 -1.28 -7.63 -20.36
N GLN A 103 -0.52 -8.13 -19.39
CA GLN A 103 0.04 -7.28 -18.33
C GLN A 103 1.13 -6.33 -18.81
N VAL A 104 1.95 -6.74 -19.78
CA VAL A 104 2.90 -5.83 -20.45
C VAL A 104 2.16 -4.67 -21.11
N ASN A 105 1.04 -4.94 -21.79
CA ASN A 105 0.22 -3.89 -22.40
C ASN A 105 -0.45 -2.99 -21.34
N ASN A 106 -0.87 -3.54 -20.20
CA ASN A 106 -1.40 -2.74 -19.09
C ASN A 106 -0.32 -1.81 -18.51
N LEU A 107 0.91 -2.31 -18.32
CA LEU A 107 2.04 -1.51 -17.88
C LEU A 107 2.38 -0.40 -18.87
N GLU A 108 2.34 -0.68 -20.18
CA GLU A 108 2.52 0.35 -21.21
C GLU A 108 1.47 1.46 -21.10
N ARG A 109 0.20 1.08 -20.94
CA ARG A 109 -0.91 2.04 -20.80
C ARG A 109 -0.73 2.90 -19.56
N LEU A 110 -0.37 2.29 -18.43
CA LEU A 110 -0.10 2.99 -17.18
C LEU A 110 1.06 3.98 -17.31
N LEU A 111 2.15 3.58 -17.97
CA LEU A 111 3.27 4.48 -18.27
C LEU A 111 2.84 5.67 -19.13
N LYS A 112 2.06 5.42 -20.19
CA LYS A 112 1.53 6.49 -21.06
C LYS A 112 0.61 7.44 -20.28
N GLU A 113 -0.27 6.91 -19.42
CA GLU A 113 -1.15 7.69 -18.56
C GLU A 113 -0.35 8.62 -17.64
N TYR A 114 0.62 8.08 -16.90
CA TYR A 114 1.36 8.89 -15.93
C TYR A 114 2.39 9.82 -16.53
N ARG A 115 3.00 9.46 -17.67
CA ARG A 115 3.83 10.42 -18.42
C ARG A 115 3.02 11.62 -18.86
N ARG A 116 1.84 11.39 -19.45
CA ARG A 116 0.93 12.48 -19.86
C ARG A 116 0.46 13.29 -18.67
N SER A 117 0.06 12.60 -17.60
CA SER A 117 -0.46 13.24 -16.39
C SER A 117 0.56 14.15 -15.71
N TYR A 118 1.83 13.74 -15.69
CA TYR A 118 2.89 14.44 -14.98
C TYR A 118 3.70 15.41 -15.86
N TYR A 119 4.12 15.02 -17.07
CA TYR A 119 5.00 15.82 -17.92
C TYR A 119 4.26 16.65 -18.98
N GLU A 120 3.05 16.26 -19.39
CA GLU A 120 2.34 16.87 -20.53
C GLU A 120 1.15 17.74 -20.09
N GLY A 121 1.22 18.34 -18.90
CA GLY A 121 0.16 19.25 -18.42
C GLY A 121 -1.14 18.56 -18.02
N GLY A 122 -1.10 17.25 -17.72
CA GLY A 122 -2.25 16.49 -17.25
C GLY A 122 -2.54 16.66 -15.75
N GLU A 123 -3.28 15.73 -15.16
CA GLU A 123 -3.83 15.84 -13.80
C GLU A 123 -2.75 16.02 -12.73
N LEU A 124 -1.72 15.17 -12.70
CA LEU A 124 -0.67 15.21 -11.67
C LEU A 124 0.10 16.53 -11.72
N SER A 125 0.39 17.05 -12.92
CA SER A 125 1.11 18.32 -13.08
C SER A 125 0.37 19.54 -12.52
N LYS A 126 -0.96 19.43 -12.39
CA LYS A 126 -1.84 20.52 -11.91
C LYS A 126 -2.09 20.44 -10.41
N LEU A 127 -1.65 19.38 -9.74
CA LEU A 127 -1.85 19.25 -8.30
C LEU A 127 -1.06 20.33 -7.55
N THR A 128 -1.75 20.97 -6.61
CA THR A 128 -1.17 21.95 -5.69
C THR A 128 -1.09 21.35 -4.30
N SER A 129 -0.08 21.74 -3.55
CA SER A 129 0.07 21.43 -2.12
C SER A 129 0.58 22.71 -1.45
N ASP A 130 0.03 23.02 -0.28
CA ASP A 130 0.47 24.15 0.54
C ASP A 130 1.76 23.80 1.30
N ASN A 131 2.15 22.52 1.34
CA ASN A 131 3.42 22.02 1.82
C ASN A 131 4.43 21.80 0.65
N PRO A 132 5.38 22.73 0.43
CA PRO A 132 6.30 22.63 -0.71
C PRO A 132 7.22 21.41 -0.62
N ALA A 133 7.62 21.01 0.60
CA ALA A 133 8.49 19.86 0.81
C ALA A 133 7.78 18.54 0.46
N MET A 134 6.49 18.40 0.83
CA MET A 134 5.67 17.26 0.43
C MET A 134 5.66 17.12 -1.10
N LYS A 135 5.35 18.22 -1.78
CA LYS A 135 5.28 18.24 -3.24
C LYS A 135 6.62 17.87 -3.87
N GLU A 136 7.69 18.53 -3.48
CA GLU A 136 9.02 18.32 -4.04
C GLU A 136 9.52 16.88 -3.85
N GLU A 137 9.44 16.34 -2.63
CA GLU A 137 9.96 15.01 -2.31
C GLU A 137 9.14 13.89 -3.00
N ILE A 138 7.81 13.97 -2.94
CA ILE A 138 6.93 12.97 -3.57
C ILE A 138 7.09 13.01 -5.09
N GLU A 139 7.11 14.19 -5.70
CA GLU A 139 7.30 14.29 -7.15
C GLU A 139 8.68 13.82 -7.60
N THR A 140 9.72 14.11 -6.82
CA THR A 140 11.09 13.67 -7.14
C THR A 140 11.21 12.15 -7.11
N SER A 141 10.73 11.52 -6.04
CA SER A 141 10.70 10.06 -5.92
C SER A 141 9.82 9.41 -7.01
N PHE A 142 8.69 10.03 -7.34
CA PHE A 142 7.82 9.56 -8.44
C PHE A 142 8.51 9.61 -9.80
N ARG A 143 9.23 10.70 -10.14
CA ARG A 143 9.98 10.80 -11.40
C ARG A 143 11.05 9.72 -11.52
N GLU A 144 11.74 9.40 -10.42
CA GLU A 144 12.73 8.32 -10.40
C GLU A 144 12.08 6.95 -10.61
N LEU A 145 10.95 6.69 -9.93
CA LEU A 145 10.17 5.47 -10.10
C LEU A 145 9.69 5.29 -11.55
N LEU A 146 9.18 6.36 -12.19
CA LEU A 146 8.73 6.31 -13.59
C LEU A 146 9.83 5.85 -14.55
N LYS A 147 11.08 6.33 -14.38
CA LYS A 147 12.21 5.92 -15.24
C LYS A 147 12.51 4.42 -15.10
N THR A 148 12.43 3.88 -13.89
CA THR A 148 12.66 2.45 -13.65
C THR A 148 11.49 1.60 -14.14
N LEU A 149 10.25 2.09 -14.03
CA LEU A 149 9.08 1.43 -14.62
C LEU A 149 9.19 1.35 -16.16
N GLU A 150 9.67 2.41 -16.82
CA GLU A 150 9.93 2.37 -18.27
C GLU A 150 10.96 1.32 -18.66
N SER A 151 12.02 1.19 -17.86
CA SER A 151 13.05 0.16 -18.04
C SER A 151 12.47 -1.25 -17.84
N TYR A 152 11.67 -1.43 -16.78
CA TYR A 152 10.99 -2.70 -16.49
C TYR A 152 10.02 -3.08 -17.61
N TYR A 153 9.25 -2.14 -18.13
CA TYR A 153 8.37 -2.34 -19.29
C TYR A 153 9.16 -2.78 -20.54
N SER A 154 10.25 -2.08 -20.87
CA SER A 154 11.07 -2.38 -22.05
C SER A 154 11.61 -3.82 -22.01
N ILE A 155 12.16 -4.22 -20.87
CA ILE A 155 12.66 -5.59 -20.65
C ILE A 155 11.50 -6.59 -20.73
N SER A 156 10.40 -6.34 -20.03
CA SER A 156 9.24 -7.23 -20.00
C SER A 156 8.62 -7.45 -21.37
N SER A 157 8.53 -6.40 -22.18
CA SER A 157 8.03 -6.46 -23.57
C SER A 157 8.92 -7.35 -24.43
N ARG A 158 10.25 -7.15 -24.35
CA ARG A 158 11.22 -7.98 -25.07
C ARG A 158 11.16 -9.46 -24.66
N VAL A 159 11.11 -9.74 -23.36
CA VAL A 159 11.05 -11.11 -22.85
C VAL A 159 9.73 -11.79 -23.20
N THR A 160 8.61 -11.06 -23.09
CA THR A 160 7.30 -11.58 -23.52
C THR A 160 7.33 -11.97 -24.99
N LYS A 161 7.88 -11.09 -25.86
CA LYS A 161 7.98 -11.36 -27.29
C LYS A 161 8.80 -12.63 -27.59
N PHE A 162 9.94 -12.81 -26.93
CA PHE A 162 10.78 -14.01 -27.07
C PHE A 162 10.01 -15.31 -26.83
N TYR A 163 9.12 -15.34 -25.84
CA TYR A 163 8.28 -16.51 -25.57
C TYR A 163 7.06 -16.60 -26.49
N LYS A 164 6.38 -15.47 -26.74
CA LYS A 164 5.18 -15.36 -27.59
C LYS A 164 5.45 -15.80 -29.03
N ASP A 165 6.56 -15.34 -29.59
CA ASP A 165 6.98 -15.62 -30.96
C ASP A 165 7.72 -16.97 -31.08
N LYS A 166 7.83 -17.71 -29.97
CA LYS A 166 8.49 -19.02 -29.86
C LYS A 166 9.99 -19.01 -30.20
N GLU A 167 10.64 -17.85 -30.13
CA GLU A 167 12.08 -17.69 -30.39
C GLU A 167 12.96 -18.55 -29.46
N TYR A 168 12.44 -18.90 -28.28
CA TYR A 168 13.10 -19.80 -27.33
C TYR A 168 13.38 -21.19 -27.90
N LYS A 169 12.61 -21.66 -28.89
CA LYS A 169 12.82 -22.98 -29.51
C LYS A 169 14.14 -23.05 -30.28
N ASP A 170 14.55 -21.93 -30.86
CA ASP A 170 15.80 -21.85 -31.61
C ASP A 170 16.95 -21.32 -30.75
N ASN A 171 16.65 -20.62 -29.65
CA ASN A 171 17.63 -19.94 -28.80
C ASN A 171 17.45 -20.24 -27.30
N VAL A 172 17.37 -21.53 -26.93
CA VAL A 172 17.17 -21.96 -25.52
C VAL A 172 18.20 -21.34 -24.56
N SER A 173 19.45 -21.13 -25.02
CA SER A 173 20.52 -20.53 -24.21
C SER A 173 20.22 -19.09 -23.76
N LYS A 174 19.34 -18.35 -24.45
CA LYS A 174 18.95 -16.99 -24.06
C LYS A 174 17.95 -16.97 -22.89
N ALA A 175 17.24 -18.07 -22.64
CA ALA A 175 16.19 -18.11 -21.61
C ALA A 175 16.73 -17.79 -20.21
N ALA A 176 17.92 -18.30 -19.87
CA ALA A 176 18.56 -18.00 -18.58
C ALA A 176 18.94 -16.51 -18.43
N GLY A 177 19.39 -15.88 -19.52
CA GLY A 177 19.67 -14.45 -19.55
C GLY A 177 18.41 -13.62 -19.32
N PHE A 178 17.32 -13.94 -20.03
CA PHE A 178 16.04 -13.23 -19.88
C PHE A 178 15.36 -13.46 -18.52
N ASP A 179 15.49 -14.64 -17.94
CA ASP A 179 15.02 -14.88 -16.57
C ASP A 179 15.73 -13.98 -15.56
N LYS A 180 17.06 -13.89 -15.67
CA LYS A 180 17.86 -13.00 -14.83
C LYS A 180 17.48 -11.52 -15.05
N GLU A 181 17.37 -11.07 -16.29
CA GLU A 181 17.01 -9.69 -16.62
C GLU A 181 15.63 -9.30 -16.05
N MET A 182 14.63 -10.17 -16.15
CA MET A 182 13.30 -9.93 -15.57
C MET A 182 13.36 -9.80 -14.05
N LYS A 183 14.07 -10.70 -13.37
CA LYS A 183 14.19 -10.69 -11.91
C LYS A 183 14.98 -9.48 -11.42
N ASP A 184 16.08 -9.13 -12.09
CA ASP A 184 16.92 -7.99 -11.74
C ASP A 184 16.17 -6.66 -11.95
N SER A 185 15.44 -6.52 -13.07
CA SER A 185 14.66 -5.31 -13.35
C SER A 185 13.45 -5.15 -12.42
N TYR A 186 12.75 -6.23 -12.09
CA TYR A 186 11.70 -6.20 -11.06
C TYR A 186 12.26 -5.76 -9.71
N LYS A 187 13.42 -6.30 -9.28
CA LYS A 187 14.07 -5.92 -8.02
C LYS A 187 14.46 -4.43 -7.98
N GLN A 188 14.90 -3.87 -9.11
CA GLN A 188 15.19 -2.44 -9.21
C GLN A 188 13.92 -1.59 -9.08
N TYR A 189 12.85 -1.99 -9.78
CA TYR A 189 11.53 -1.37 -9.65
C TYR A 189 11.04 -1.41 -8.20
N ASP A 190 11.02 -2.59 -7.58
CA ASP A 190 10.51 -2.81 -6.22
C ASP A 190 11.27 -1.97 -5.18
N SER A 191 12.59 -1.84 -5.34
CA SER A 191 13.41 -0.99 -4.47
C SER A 191 13.03 0.49 -4.57
N LEU A 192 12.82 1.03 -5.78
CA LEU A 192 12.40 2.43 -5.93
C LEU A 192 10.93 2.64 -5.57
N TYR A 193 10.07 1.65 -5.82
CA TYR A 193 8.68 1.68 -5.41
C TYR A 193 8.57 1.77 -3.89
N THR A 194 9.36 0.97 -3.16
CA THR A 194 9.44 1.03 -1.70
C THR A 194 9.83 2.42 -1.21
N LYS A 195 10.87 3.03 -1.81
CA LYS A 195 11.27 4.41 -1.47
C LYS A 195 10.15 5.41 -1.74
N PHE A 196 9.51 5.34 -2.90
CA PHE A 196 8.38 6.20 -3.24
C PHE A 196 7.22 6.06 -2.24
N LYS A 197 6.85 4.82 -1.90
CA LYS A 197 5.82 4.52 -0.89
C LYS A 197 6.18 5.10 0.48
N GLU A 198 7.43 4.97 0.91
CA GLU A 198 7.93 5.56 2.16
C GLU A 198 7.90 7.09 2.13
N THR A 199 8.30 7.72 1.01
CA THR A 199 8.23 9.17 0.82
C THR A 199 6.78 9.65 0.90
N VAL A 200 5.84 8.98 0.24
CA VAL A 200 4.42 9.33 0.37
C VAL A 200 3.97 9.18 1.83
N LYS A 201 4.27 8.04 2.48
CA LYS A 201 3.89 7.74 3.87
C LYS A 201 4.41 8.77 4.88
N LYS A 202 5.61 9.34 4.67
CA LYS A 202 6.19 10.41 5.49
C LYS A 202 5.25 11.61 5.65
N TYR A 203 4.47 11.92 4.61
CA TYR A 203 3.58 13.08 4.56
C TYR A 203 2.12 12.75 4.85
N LYS A 204 1.85 11.58 5.43
CA LYS A 204 0.50 11.18 5.77
C LYS A 204 -0.19 12.27 6.61
N PRO A 205 -1.35 12.79 6.16
CA PRO A 205 -2.12 13.78 6.87
C PRO A 205 -2.47 13.34 8.30
N VAL A 206 -2.45 14.28 9.24
CA VAL A 206 -2.92 14.03 10.60
C VAL A 206 -4.44 14.01 10.57
N LYS A 207 -5.03 12.87 10.95
CA LYS A 207 -6.49 12.72 11.07
C LYS A 207 -6.99 13.58 12.22
N VAL A 208 -7.98 14.44 11.94
CA VAL A 208 -8.68 15.21 12.98
C VAL A 208 -10.02 14.55 13.22
N ARG A 209 -10.13 13.79 14.31
CA ARG A 209 -11.40 13.21 14.73
C ARG A 209 -12.35 14.32 15.15
N LYS A 210 -13.51 14.36 14.51
CA LYS A 210 -14.56 15.33 14.80
C LYS A 210 -15.63 14.66 15.66
N ASN A 211 -16.10 15.32 16.70
CA ASN A 211 -17.24 14.84 17.45
C ASN A 211 -18.52 15.15 16.66
N PRO A 212 -19.32 14.13 16.26
CA PRO A 212 -20.57 14.38 15.53
C PRO A 212 -21.53 15.29 16.30
N ASP A 213 -21.48 15.29 17.63
CA ASP A 213 -22.38 16.11 18.45
C ASP A 213 -22.09 17.61 18.38
N ASP A 214 -20.92 18.00 17.87
CA ASP A 214 -20.54 19.41 17.68
C ASP A 214 -21.29 20.07 16.49
N TYR A 215 -21.97 19.27 15.66
CA TYR A 215 -22.67 19.73 14.46
C TYR A 215 -24.17 19.80 14.73
N THR A 216 -24.86 20.90 14.41
CA THR A 216 -26.32 20.99 14.64
C THR A 216 -27.12 20.43 13.46
N ASN A 217 -26.55 20.46 12.25
CA ASN A 217 -27.19 19.95 11.05
C ASN A 217 -27.11 18.41 11.00
N LYS A 218 -28.26 17.74 10.83
CA LYS A 218 -28.36 16.27 10.79
C LYS A 218 -27.53 15.62 9.68
N ASP A 219 -27.42 16.26 8.51
CA ASP A 219 -26.64 15.73 7.39
C ASP A 219 -25.13 15.88 7.66
N GLU A 220 -24.70 16.99 8.26
CA GLU A 220 -23.31 17.14 8.70
C GLU A 220 -22.95 16.10 9.75
N LYS A 221 -23.81 15.89 10.76
CA LYS A 221 -23.64 14.82 11.75
C LYS A 221 -23.43 13.47 11.08
N ALA A 222 -24.31 13.10 10.15
CA ALA A 222 -24.26 11.82 9.45
C ALA A 222 -22.97 11.67 8.62
N VAL A 223 -22.55 12.73 7.92
CA VAL A 223 -21.31 12.74 7.14
C VAL A 223 -20.08 12.63 8.05
N ILE A 224 -20.07 13.28 9.22
CA ILE A 224 -18.99 13.13 10.21
C ILE A 224 -18.94 11.71 10.79
N ILE A 225 -20.09 11.07 11.02
CA ILE A 225 -20.12 9.66 11.44
C ILE A 225 -19.46 8.77 10.38
N VAL A 226 -19.76 8.95 9.10
CA VAL A 226 -19.12 8.21 8.01
C VAL A 226 -17.62 8.51 7.93
N GLN A 227 -17.23 9.79 8.04
CA GLN A 227 -15.82 10.19 8.05
C GLN A 227 -15.05 9.43 9.15
N ASN A 228 -15.57 9.45 10.38
CA ASN A 228 -14.94 8.80 11.52
C ASN A 228 -14.85 7.27 11.33
N ALA A 229 -15.90 6.64 10.78
CA ALA A 229 -15.91 5.20 10.51
C ALA A 229 -14.85 4.79 9.47
N LEU A 230 -14.73 5.56 8.37
CA LEU A 230 -13.67 5.39 7.36
C LEU A 230 -12.29 5.50 8.00
N GLU A 231 -12.07 6.56 8.78
CA GLU A 231 -10.79 6.85 9.43
C GLU A 231 -10.39 5.80 10.48
N ASN A 232 -11.33 5.38 11.34
CA ASN A 232 -11.13 4.34 12.35
C ASN A 232 -10.83 2.98 11.71
N THR A 233 -11.53 2.64 10.62
CA THR A 233 -11.27 1.41 9.88
C THR A 233 -9.86 1.45 9.27
N MET A 234 -9.45 2.57 8.67
CA MET A 234 -8.10 2.70 8.13
C MET A 234 -7.01 2.64 9.20
N ASP A 235 -7.22 3.25 10.38
CA ASP A 235 -6.28 3.15 11.51
C ASP A 235 -6.10 1.67 11.93
N GLY A 236 -7.20 0.93 12.04
CA GLY A 236 -7.17 -0.49 12.37
C GLY A 236 -6.44 -1.32 11.33
N ALA A 237 -6.70 -1.06 10.05
CA ALA A 237 -6.10 -1.80 8.96
C ALA A 237 -4.60 -1.52 8.81
N GLU A 238 -4.16 -0.28 8.97
CA GLU A 238 -2.75 0.09 8.92
C GLU A 238 -1.95 -0.53 10.08
N ASN A 239 -2.52 -0.53 11.28
CA ASN A 239 -1.93 -1.19 12.45
C ASN A 239 -1.76 -2.69 12.19
N PHE A 240 -2.78 -3.35 11.66
CA PHE A 240 -2.68 -4.75 11.25
C PHE A 240 -1.61 -4.94 10.16
N TYR A 241 -1.68 -4.14 9.09
CA TYR A 241 -0.84 -4.30 7.91
C TYR A 241 0.65 -4.10 8.24
N SER A 242 0.98 -3.18 9.14
CA SER A 242 2.36 -3.00 9.62
C SER A 242 2.95 -4.26 10.27
N LYS A 243 2.13 -5.07 10.94
CA LYS A 243 2.55 -6.37 11.49
C LYS A 243 2.66 -7.40 10.37
N PHE A 244 1.71 -7.41 9.44
CA PHE A 244 1.72 -8.31 8.29
C PHE A 244 2.97 -8.15 7.41
N GLU A 245 3.48 -6.93 7.23
CA GLU A 245 4.70 -6.66 6.44
C GLU A 245 5.95 -7.42 6.97
N SER A 246 5.94 -7.84 8.24
CA SER A 246 7.04 -8.60 8.85
C SER A 246 6.94 -10.13 8.70
N VAL A 247 5.86 -10.62 8.07
CA VAL A 247 5.59 -12.04 7.93
C VAL A 247 6.50 -12.68 6.89
N ASN A 248 7.10 -13.80 7.25
CA ASN A 248 7.80 -14.68 6.32
C ASN A 248 7.18 -16.08 6.37
N LYS A 249 7.61 -16.97 5.47
CA LYS A 249 7.08 -18.33 5.34
C LYS A 249 7.17 -19.19 6.60
N ASN A 250 8.05 -18.84 7.53
CA ASN A 250 8.26 -19.57 8.78
C ASN A 250 7.60 -18.87 9.99
N SER A 251 6.91 -17.74 9.79
CA SER A 251 6.27 -17.00 10.87
C SER A 251 5.10 -17.77 11.48
N ASN A 252 4.93 -17.69 12.80
CA ASN A 252 3.69 -18.08 13.45
C ASN A 252 2.62 -17.01 13.21
N VAL A 253 1.51 -17.39 12.59
CA VAL A 253 0.41 -16.49 12.20
C VAL A 253 -0.77 -16.48 13.19
N ASP A 254 -0.68 -17.13 14.35
CA ASP A 254 -1.76 -17.13 15.35
C ASP A 254 -2.06 -15.73 15.89
N GLY A 255 -1.02 -14.92 16.14
CA GLY A 255 -1.19 -13.52 16.54
C GLY A 255 -1.87 -12.68 15.45
N LEU A 256 -1.53 -12.91 14.18
CA LEU A 256 -2.18 -12.24 13.05
C LEU A 256 -3.63 -12.66 12.89
N GLN A 257 -3.97 -13.92 13.20
CA GLN A 257 -5.35 -14.37 13.18
C GLN A 257 -6.20 -13.62 14.20
N ALA A 258 -5.70 -13.49 15.44
CA ALA A 258 -6.39 -12.72 16.47
C ALA A 258 -6.52 -11.23 16.10
N ASP A 259 -5.45 -10.64 15.55
CA ASP A 259 -5.46 -9.24 15.14
C ASP A 259 -6.48 -8.96 14.01
N ILE A 260 -6.59 -9.84 13.00
CA ILE A 260 -7.56 -9.63 11.91
C ILE A 260 -9.01 -9.87 12.37
N GLU A 261 -9.25 -10.79 13.31
CA GLU A 261 -10.56 -10.99 13.92
C GLU A 261 -10.98 -9.79 14.79
N GLU A 262 -10.04 -9.19 15.51
CA GLU A 262 -10.29 -7.93 16.22
C GLU A 262 -10.59 -6.78 15.26
N PHE A 263 -9.82 -6.67 14.19
CA PHE A 263 -10.07 -5.69 13.13
C PHE A 263 -11.47 -5.84 12.54
N GLN A 264 -11.88 -7.07 12.18
CA GLN A 264 -13.22 -7.34 11.66
C GLN A 264 -14.31 -6.95 12.64
N ARG A 265 -14.19 -7.30 13.93
CA ARG A 265 -15.17 -6.91 14.95
C ARG A 265 -15.33 -5.39 15.08
N LYS A 266 -14.21 -4.65 15.03
CA LYS A 266 -14.23 -3.18 15.06
C LYS A 266 -14.88 -2.60 13.80
N PHE A 267 -14.55 -3.15 12.65
CA PHE A 267 -15.16 -2.76 11.37
C PHE A 267 -16.67 -3.01 11.35
N ASP A 268 -17.13 -4.16 11.82
CA ASP A 268 -18.56 -4.50 11.92
C ASP A 268 -19.31 -3.54 12.87
N ALA A 269 -18.65 -3.05 13.92
CA ALA A 269 -19.23 -2.05 14.83
C ALA A 269 -19.41 -0.69 14.14
N GLU A 270 -18.43 -0.24 13.36
CA GLU A 270 -18.54 0.99 12.56
C GLU A 270 -19.63 0.87 11.48
N LYS A 271 -19.72 -0.28 10.82
CA LYS A 271 -20.80 -0.56 9.86
C LYS A 271 -22.18 -0.44 10.51
N LYS A 272 -22.39 -1.08 11.66
CA LYS A 272 -23.66 -0.98 12.40
C LYS A 272 -24.02 0.44 12.80
N LYS A 273 -23.01 1.25 13.15
CA LYS A 273 -23.20 2.67 13.47
C LYS A 273 -23.71 3.47 12.26
N ILE A 274 -23.20 3.18 11.07
CA ILE A 274 -23.67 3.82 9.82
C ILE A 274 -25.07 3.32 9.44
N GLU A 275 -25.31 2.02 9.57
CA GLU A 275 -26.63 1.43 9.29
C GLU A 275 -27.73 2.05 10.15
N SER A 276 -27.44 2.34 11.43
CA SER A 276 -28.37 2.97 12.37
C SER A 276 -28.41 4.49 12.31
N THR A 277 -27.53 5.13 11.54
CA THR A 277 -27.54 6.59 11.36
C THR A 277 -28.59 6.99 10.32
N GLU A 278 -29.38 8.02 10.62
CA GLU A 278 -30.34 8.58 9.66
C GLU A 278 -29.63 9.48 8.65
N PHE A 279 -29.90 9.25 7.35
CA PHE A 279 -29.42 10.07 6.24
C PHE A 279 -30.61 10.64 5.48
N SER A 280 -30.57 11.93 5.18
CA SER A 280 -31.52 12.52 4.23
C SER A 280 -31.15 12.17 2.79
N ASP A 281 -32.02 12.51 1.84
CA ASP A 281 -31.70 12.37 0.41
C ASP A 281 -30.44 13.16 0.01
N LYS A 282 -30.09 14.26 0.72
CA LYS A 282 -28.89 15.06 0.46
C LYS A 282 -27.60 14.34 0.85
N SER A 283 -27.62 13.50 1.88
CA SER A 283 -26.43 12.82 2.42
C SER A 283 -26.38 11.33 2.10
N ARG A 284 -27.45 10.76 1.54
CA ARG A 284 -27.55 9.32 1.23
C ARG A 284 -26.44 8.81 0.31
N TYR A 285 -25.95 9.62 -0.62
CA TYR A 285 -24.86 9.21 -1.51
C TYR A 285 -23.55 8.95 -0.75
N VAL A 286 -23.33 9.64 0.38
CA VAL A 286 -22.16 9.43 1.25
C VAL A 286 -22.27 8.06 1.93
N LYS A 287 -23.46 7.69 2.41
CA LYS A 287 -23.74 6.34 2.93
C LYS A 287 -23.46 5.26 1.88
N PHE A 288 -23.95 5.43 0.65
CA PHE A 288 -23.70 4.46 -0.43
C PHE A 288 -22.22 4.30 -0.77
N SER A 289 -21.42 5.39 -0.76
CA SER A 289 -19.97 5.28 -0.97
C SER A 289 -19.29 4.38 0.07
N PHE A 290 -19.77 4.41 1.32
CA PHE A 290 -19.28 3.54 2.39
C PHE A 290 -19.80 2.09 2.24
N GLU A 291 -21.11 1.91 2.05
CA GLU A 291 -21.75 0.59 2.08
C GLU A 291 -21.44 -0.26 0.84
N ASP A 292 -21.47 0.35 -0.35
CA ASP A 292 -21.39 -0.42 -1.60
C ASP A 292 -19.94 -0.62 -2.06
N TYR A 293 -19.06 0.33 -1.73
CA TYR A 293 -17.67 0.32 -2.21
C TYR A 293 -16.66 0.05 -1.11
N PHE A 294 -16.56 0.93 -0.09
CA PHE A 294 -15.58 0.76 0.97
C PHE A 294 -15.75 -0.56 1.72
N THR A 295 -16.97 -0.86 2.16
CA THR A 295 -17.28 -2.07 2.91
C THR A 295 -16.92 -3.34 2.15
N LYS A 296 -17.20 -3.37 0.85
CA LYS A 296 -16.87 -4.51 -0.02
C LYS A 296 -15.36 -4.73 -0.12
N MET A 297 -14.58 -3.66 -0.27
CA MET A 297 -13.12 -3.78 -0.36
C MET A 297 -12.48 -4.11 0.98
N THR A 298 -12.99 -3.57 2.09
CA THR A 298 -12.56 -3.95 3.43
C THR A 298 -12.83 -5.43 3.72
N GLN A 299 -14.00 -5.95 3.33
CA GLN A 299 -14.28 -7.37 3.47
C GLN A 299 -13.34 -8.23 2.61
N GLY A 300 -13.05 -7.82 1.38
CA GLY A 300 -12.07 -8.52 0.52
C GLY A 300 -10.66 -8.56 1.11
N PHE A 301 -10.26 -7.52 1.85
CA PHE A 301 -9.01 -7.53 2.62
C PHE A 301 -9.05 -8.52 3.78
N ILE A 302 -10.10 -8.50 4.59
CA ILE A 302 -10.29 -9.45 5.71
C ILE A 302 -10.24 -10.89 5.20
N ASP A 303 -11.01 -11.20 4.15
CA ASP A 303 -11.09 -12.54 3.57
C ASP A 303 -9.74 -12.99 3.01
N GLY A 304 -9.00 -12.07 2.36
CA GLY A 304 -7.65 -12.33 1.84
C GLY A 304 -6.68 -12.72 2.95
N VAL A 305 -6.67 -11.98 4.06
CA VAL A 305 -5.84 -12.28 5.23
C VAL A 305 -6.24 -13.60 5.88
N MET A 306 -7.54 -13.84 6.08
CA MET A 306 -8.01 -15.10 6.69
C MET A 306 -7.62 -16.31 5.85
N LYS A 307 -7.71 -16.19 4.52
CA LYS A 307 -7.25 -17.23 3.59
C LYS A 307 -5.74 -17.46 3.72
N PHE A 308 -4.94 -16.40 3.71
CA PHE A 308 -3.49 -16.48 3.90
C PHE A 308 -3.12 -17.19 5.21
N ASN A 309 -3.72 -16.79 6.33
CA ASN A 309 -3.48 -17.40 7.64
C ASN A 309 -3.84 -18.89 7.64
N LYS A 310 -4.99 -19.24 7.05
CA LYS A 310 -5.43 -20.64 6.91
C LYS A 310 -4.45 -21.48 6.10
N GLU A 311 -3.89 -20.92 5.02
CA GLU A 311 -2.89 -21.61 4.21
C GLU A 311 -1.57 -21.76 4.96
N MET A 312 -1.11 -20.72 5.66
CA MET A 312 0.12 -20.75 6.47
C MET A 312 0.07 -21.83 7.55
N LYS A 313 -1.05 -21.94 8.27
CA LYS A 313 -1.25 -22.95 9.32
C LYS A 313 -1.24 -24.39 8.79
N LYS A 314 -1.48 -24.62 7.50
CA LYS A 314 -1.36 -25.97 6.90
C LYS A 314 0.09 -26.43 6.76
N GLY A 315 1.08 -25.52 6.88
CA GLY A 315 2.51 -25.84 6.92
C GLY A 315 3.09 -26.42 5.62
N LYS A 316 2.42 -26.20 4.47
CA LYS A 316 2.79 -26.81 3.17
C LYS A 316 3.09 -25.81 2.05
N MET A 317 3.15 -24.51 2.33
CA MET A 317 3.48 -23.53 1.29
C MET A 317 4.96 -23.58 0.94
N ASN A 318 5.25 -23.83 -0.34
CA ASN A 318 6.57 -23.55 -0.90
C ASN A 318 6.76 -22.04 -1.09
N ASP A 319 7.96 -21.61 -1.47
CA ASP A 319 8.30 -20.18 -1.61
C ASP A 319 7.43 -19.45 -2.63
N ARG A 320 7.04 -20.14 -3.72
CA ARG A 320 6.15 -19.59 -4.75
C ARG A 320 4.75 -19.38 -4.18
N ASP A 321 4.18 -20.39 -3.53
CA ASP A 321 2.83 -20.32 -2.98
C ASP A 321 2.74 -19.29 -1.86
N PHE A 322 3.77 -19.21 -1.01
CA PHE A 322 3.89 -18.16 -0.01
C PHE A 322 3.88 -16.76 -0.65
N GLY A 323 4.75 -16.53 -1.65
CA GLY A 323 4.82 -15.25 -2.35
C GLY A 323 3.48 -14.86 -2.98
N LEU A 324 2.84 -15.78 -3.70
CA LEU A 324 1.54 -15.53 -4.32
C LEU A 324 0.45 -15.19 -3.30
N SER A 325 0.39 -15.91 -2.18
CA SER A 325 -0.63 -15.65 -1.14
C SER A 325 -0.33 -14.36 -0.36
N TYR A 326 0.95 -14.05 -0.13
CA TYR A 326 1.39 -12.79 0.49
C TYR A 326 1.02 -11.58 -0.39
N ASP A 327 1.33 -11.64 -1.69
CA ASP A 327 1.03 -10.59 -2.67
C ASP A 327 -0.48 -10.37 -2.83
N ASN A 328 -1.29 -11.42 -2.69
CA ASN A 328 -2.76 -11.27 -2.73
C ASN A 328 -3.29 -10.45 -1.54
N VAL A 329 -2.69 -10.59 -0.34
CA VAL A 329 -3.08 -9.78 0.83
C VAL A 329 -2.71 -8.31 0.60
N ILE A 330 -1.50 -8.04 0.10
CA ILE A 330 -1.05 -6.69 -0.27
C ILE A 330 -2.03 -6.05 -1.25
N ARG A 331 -2.43 -6.79 -2.27
CA ARG A 331 -3.37 -6.31 -3.29
C ARG A 331 -4.74 -5.97 -2.71
N SER A 332 -5.31 -6.86 -1.89
CA SER A 332 -6.60 -6.57 -1.25
C SER A 332 -6.52 -5.37 -0.31
N TYR A 333 -5.39 -5.17 0.38
CA TYR A 333 -5.13 -3.98 1.18
C TYR A 333 -5.10 -2.69 0.32
N ASN A 334 -4.41 -2.73 -0.82
CA ASN A 334 -4.37 -1.61 -1.77
C ASN A 334 -5.76 -1.28 -2.34
N TYR A 335 -6.59 -2.28 -2.63
CA TYR A 335 -7.98 -2.05 -3.04
C TYR A 335 -8.81 -1.36 -1.95
N MET A 336 -8.62 -1.73 -0.69
CA MET A 336 -9.26 -1.05 0.43
C MET A 336 -8.78 0.40 0.58
N ILE A 337 -7.47 0.67 0.42
CA ILE A 337 -6.96 2.06 0.41
C ILE A 337 -7.59 2.88 -0.72
N ASN A 338 -7.69 2.33 -1.94
CA ASN A 338 -8.34 3.02 -3.06
C ASN A 338 -9.82 3.31 -2.77
N ALA A 339 -10.51 2.38 -2.12
CA ALA A 339 -11.89 2.58 -1.70
C ALA A 339 -12.03 3.65 -0.61
N TYR A 340 -11.11 3.69 0.34
CA TYR A 340 -11.03 4.77 1.32
C TYR A 340 -10.83 6.13 0.64
N ASN A 341 -9.85 6.26 -0.26
CA ASN A 341 -9.54 7.52 -0.94
C ASN A 341 -10.72 8.04 -1.77
N SER A 342 -11.46 7.13 -2.42
CA SER A 342 -12.66 7.47 -3.18
C SER A 342 -13.80 7.93 -2.26
N SER A 343 -14.01 7.22 -1.15
CA SER A 343 -15.08 7.50 -0.19
C SER A 343 -14.80 8.78 0.60
N ILE A 344 -13.56 9.02 1.03
CA ILE A 344 -13.18 10.22 1.77
C ILE A 344 -13.23 11.46 0.88
N THR A 345 -12.90 11.34 -0.42
CA THR A 345 -13.12 12.41 -1.39
C THR A 345 -14.61 12.75 -1.49
N THR A 346 -15.47 11.72 -1.58
CA THR A 346 -16.93 11.89 -1.61
C THR A 346 -17.44 12.63 -0.36
N VAL A 347 -16.96 12.23 0.83
CA VAL A 347 -17.22 12.90 2.11
C VAL A 347 -16.76 14.36 2.10
N ASN A 348 -15.52 14.63 1.66
CA ASN A 348 -14.94 15.98 1.67
C ASN A 348 -15.60 16.95 0.67
N THR A 349 -16.26 16.43 -0.36
CA THR A 349 -17.03 17.25 -1.32
C THR A 349 -18.43 17.60 -0.85
N PHE A 350 -18.93 16.97 0.23
CA PHE A 350 -20.25 17.28 0.78
C PHE A 350 -20.28 18.71 1.33
N LYS A 351 -21.33 19.45 0.98
CA LYS A 351 -21.61 20.80 1.48
C LYS A 351 -23.08 20.91 1.84
N VAL A 352 -23.36 21.48 3.01
CA VAL A 352 -24.70 21.97 3.33
C VAL A 352 -24.84 23.34 2.69
N TYR A 353 -25.75 23.43 1.71
CA TYR A 353 -26.26 24.70 1.20
C TYR A 353 -27.53 25.09 1.94
#